data_AF-A0A832LWV4-F1
#
_entry.id   AF-A0A832LWV4-F1
#
_cell.length_a   1.000
_cell.length_b   1.000
_cell.length_c   1.000
_cell.angle_alpha   90.00
_cell.angle_beta   90.00
_cell.angle_gamma   90.00
#
_symmetry.space_group_name_H-M   'P 1'
#
loop_
_entity.id
_entity.type
_entity.pdbx_description
1 polymer ?
#
loop_
_entity_poly.entity_id
_entity_poly.type
_entity_poly.pdbx_seq_one_letter_code
_entity_poly.pdbx_strand_id
1 'polypeptide(L)'
;MMAFRRLKVFKEALTALLFDVLGLAAGGLAVAFSNLILLKPWSLMLYPMTLSVRGAVNGVFASRLGTNLHLGLIKPQLRKNTVYYHALASSSLTLSLILSLIIGLIVFVINKAVYNIEFNEAFFILSICIATQGLTVITVEPITALLGFFSFKKGVDPDIIVYPVSSTIADILVTGFYIFSLTLGFKLGFFGKLILNLIALAYTFLTLLILLKFKEEASYSKVVKEAIFGILTAAAISAISGFSLSKVKNEIEMRKGFITVYPALIDTIGDSGAIFGSLLTTKLALGEIKPKLTSIKNNLNELKQIAAATLIMYMGYGVLASLKSTFINFFVVTLTFLIVFPLIMILSFFTAVATCYKGFDPDNFTVPIEMAVSDSLVTLVLALLIALTAV
;
A
#
# COMPACT_ATOMS: atom_id res chain seq x y z
N MET A 1 -10.00 7.26 34.87
CA MET A 1 -10.68 7.54 33.57
C MET A 1 -9.85 8.40 32.59
N MET A 2 -9.02 9.35 33.04
CA MET A 2 -8.15 10.16 32.14
C MET A 2 -6.96 9.40 31.50
N ALA A 3 -6.37 8.41 32.17
CA ALA A 3 -5.25 7.63 31.62
C ALA A 3 -5.64 6.78 30.40
N PHE A 4 -6.90 6.34 30.32
CA PHE A 4 -7.40 5.53 29.19
C PHE A 4 -7.54 6.34 27.88
N ARG A 5 -7.78 7.66 27.97
CA ARG A 5 -7.74 8.55 26.79
C ARG A 5 -6.31 8.85 26.31
N ARG A 6 -5.30 8.78 27.19
CA ARG A 6 -3.90 9.09 26.85
C ARG A 6 -3.20 8.02 26.00
N LEU A 7 -3.71 6.80 25.96
CA LEU A 7 -3.12 5.66 25.22
C LEU A 7 -4.05 5.11 24.13
N LYS A 8 -5.07 5.87 23.72
CA LYS A 8 -6.04 5.41 22.71
C LYS A 8 -5.32 5.10 21.40
N VAL A 9 -4.56 6.06 20.88
CA VAL A 9 -3.79 5.92 19.62
C VAL A 9 -2.79 4.78 19.73
N PHE A 10 -2.11 4.64 20.87
CA PHE A 10 -1.15 3.54 21.08
C PHE A 10 -1.83 2.16 20.96
N LYS A 11 -2.97 1.96 21.63
CA LYS A 11 -3.68 0.67 21.60
C LYS A 11 -4.24 0.38 20.21
N GLU A 12 -4.80 1.38 19.55
CA GLU A 12 -5.37 1.25 18.21
C GLU A 12 -4.27 0.96 17.19
N ALA A 13 -3.17 1.73 17.21
CA ALA A 13 -2.02 1.52 16.32
C ALA A 13 -1.37 0.16 16.56
N LEU A 14 -1.12 -0.24 17.80
CA LEU A 14 -0.55 -1.56 18.10
C LEU A 14 -1.47 -2.69 17.61
N THR A 15 -2.79 -2.55 17.78
CA THR A 15 -3.74 -3.55 17.30
C THR A 15 -3.78 -3.62 15.77
N ALA A 16 -3.67 -2.47 15.09
CA ALA A 16 -3.61 -2.41 13.64
C ALA A 16 -2.32 -3.06 13.10
N LEU A 17 -1.16 -2.64 13.61
CA LEU A 17 0.16 -3.11 13.16
C LEU A 17 0.41 -4.60 13.46
N LEU A 18 -0.32 -5.20 14.42
CA LEU A 18 -0.27 -6.65 14.62
C LEU A 18 -0.76 -7.44 13.40
N PHE A 19 -1.58 -6.83 12.53
CA PHE A 19 -2.01 -7.48 11.29
C PHE A 19 -0.87 -7.63 10.29
N ASP A 20 0.16 -6.78 10.32
CA ASP A 20 1.30 -6.81 9.40
C ASP A 20 2.07 -8.15 9.47
N VAL A 21 1.98 -8.85 10.60
CA VAL A 21 2.51 -10.22 10.75
C VAL A 21 1.88 -11.18 9.73
N LEU A 22 0.60 -10.96 9.38
CA LEU A 22 -0.09 -11.73 8.34
C LEU A 22 0.40 -11.38 6.92
N GLY A 23 1.14 -10.29 6.72
CA GLY A 23 1.83 -9.98 5.47
C GLY A 23 2.82 -11.09 5.07
N LEU A 24 3.35 -11.82 6.06
CA LEU A 24 4.17 -13.02 5.84
C LEU A 24 3.41 -14.12 5.07
N ALA A 25 2.07 -14.18 5.17
CA ALA A 25 1.27 -15.12 4.40
C ALA A 25 1.28 -14.81 2.90
N ALA A 26 1.24 -13.53 2.51
CA ALA A 26 1.36 -13.12 1.11
C ALA A 26 2.73 -13.50 0.54
N GLY A 27 3.82 -13.23 1.30
CA GLY A 27 5.16 -13.70 0.96
C GLY A 27 5.25 -15.22 0.84
N GLY A 28 4.64 -15.97 1.76
CA GLY A 28 4.57 -17.43 1.73
C GLY A 28 3.84 -17.96 0.48
N LEU A 29 2.72 -17.35 0.10
CA LEU A 29 2.01 -17.68 -1.14
C LEU A 29 2.88 -17.43 -2.38
N ALA A 30 3.57 -16.29 -2.44
CA ALA A 30 4.47 -15.98 -3.55
C ALA A 30 5.60 -17.01 -3.69
N VAL A 31 6.18 -17.46 -2.57
CA VAL A 31 7.21 -18.50 -2.56
C VAL A 31 6.64 -19.84 -2.99
N ALA A 32 5.47 -20.24 -2.47
CA ALA A 32 4.81 -21.51 -2.81
C ALA A 32 4.48 -21.62 -4.30
N PHE A 33 4.18 -20.50 -4.96
CA PHE A 33 3.87 -20.43 -6.38
C PHE A 33 4.99 -19.75 -7.21
N SER A 34 6.21 -19.72 -6.69
CA SER A 34 7.38 -19.12 -7.35
C SER A 34 7.62 -19.69 -8.74
N ASN A 35 7.44 -21.01 -8.93
CA ASN A 35 7.54 -21.66 -10.24
C ASN A 35 6.62 -21.05 -11.31
N LEU A 36 5.46 -20.52 -10.90
CA LEU A 36 4.51 -19.87 -11.80
C LEU A 36 4.88 -18.39 -12.03
N ILE A 37 5.30 -17.69 -10.98
CA ILE A 37 5.72 -16.28 -11.06
C ILE A 37 6.99 -16.13 -11.89
N LEU A 38 7.91 -17.10 -11.80
CA LEU A 38 9.19 -17.12 -12.51
C LEU A 38 9.10 -17.70 -13.93
N LEU A 39 7.90 -18.07 -14.40
CA LEU A 39 7.74 -18.72 -15.70
C LEU A 39 8.19 -17.84 -16.88
N LYS A 40 8.01 -16.52 -16.77
CA LYS A 40 8.45 -15.53 -17.76
C LYS A 40 9.16 -14.35 -17.08
N PRO A 41 10.13 -13.69 -17.75
CA PRO A 41 10.80 -12.51 -17.18
C PRO A 41 9.81 -11.39 -16.82
N TRP A 42 8.80 -11.18 -17.67
CA TRP A 42 7.77 -10.17 -17.42
C TRP A 42 6.84 -10.54 -16.26
N SER A 43 6.59 -11.83 -15.98
CA SER A 43 5.71 -12.22 -14.86
C SER A 43 6.40 -12.04 -13.51
N LEU A 44 7.73 -12.18 -13.46
CA LEU A 44 8.49 -11.82 -12.27
C LEU A 44 8.45 -10.31 -12.03
N MET A 45 8.67 -9.52 -13.08
CA MET A 45 8.67 -8.06 -13.01
C MET A 45 7.30 -7.47 -12.63
N LEU A 46 6.23 -8.08 -13.11
CA LEU A 46 4.86 -7.60 -12.91
C LEU A 46 4.36 -7.76 -11.47
N TYR A 47 4.84 -8.78 -10.74
CA TYR A 47 4.37 -9.08 -9.39
C TYR A 47 4.55 -7.92 -8.38
N PRO A 48 5.76 -7.37 -8.15
CA PRO A 48 5.95 -6.25 -7.23
C PRO A 48 5.23 -4.98 -7.71
N MET A 49 5.14 -4.74 -9.02
CA MET A 49 4.37 -3.60 -9.56
C MET A 49 2.87 -3.72 -9.26
N THR A 50 2.35 -4.94 -9.28
CA THR A 50 0.94 -5.23 -8.97
C THR A 50 0.65 -4.97 -7.50
N LEU A 51 1.54 -5.39 -6.59
CA LEU A 51 1.44 -5.10 -5.16
C LEU A 51 1.46 -3.59 -4.88
N SER A 52 2.38 -2.87 -5.52
CA SER A 52 2.54 -1.42 -5.36
C SER A 52 1.31 -0.63 -5.82
N VAL A 53 0.78 -0.92 -7.02
CA VAL A 53 -0.44 -0.27 -7.54
C VAL A 53 -1.61 -0.50 -6.61
N ARG A 54 -1.80 -1.75 -6.17
CA ARG A 54 -2.87 -2.11 -5.25
C ARG A 54 -2.74 -1.34 -3.93
N GLY A 55 -1.54 -1.29 -3.36
CA GLY A 55 -1.28 -0.59 -2.10
C GLY A 55 -1.59 0.90 -2.22
N ALA A 56 -1.15 1.53 -3.31
CA ALA A 56 -1.39 2.96 -3.54
C ALA A 56 -2.88 3.29 -3.72
N VAL A 57 -3.62 2.49 -4.51
CA VAL A 57 -5.08 2.66 -4.70
C VAL A 57 -5.84 2.44 -3.39
N ASN A 58 -5.53 1.37 -2.65
CA ASN A 58 -6.16 1.11 -1.36
C ASN A 58 -5.80 2.19 -0.32
N GLY A 59 -4.58 2.73 -0.36
CA GLY A 59 -4.15 3.85 0.49
C GLY A 59 -4.97 5.10 0.28
N VAL A 60 -5.11 5.54 -0.98
CA VAL A 60 -5.99 6.67 -1.32
C VAL A 60 -7.42 6.41 -0.87
N PHE A 61 -7.95 5.20 -1.10
CA PHE A 61 -9.30 4.86 -0.68
C PHE A 61 -9.47 4.89 0.84
N ALA A 62 -8.55 4.28 1.59
CA ALA A 62 -8.60 4.18 3.05
C ALA A 62 -8.48 5.55 3.73
N SER A 63 -7.51 6.37 3.35
CA SER A 63 -7.32 7.71 3.93
C SER A 63 -8.52 8.61 3.66
N ARG A 64 -8.98 8.67 2.40
CA ARG A 64 -10.18 9.46 2.06
C ARG A 64 -11.44 8.96 2.75
N LEU A 65 -11.59 7.65 2.92
CA LEU A 65 -12.72 7.08 3.63
C LEU A 65 -12.71 7.55 5.09
N GLY A 66 -11.56 7.50 5.75
CA GLY A 66 -11.34 7.97 7.11
C GLY A 66 -11.70 9.46 7.27
N THR A 67 -11.05 10.32 6.48
CA THR A 67 -11.30 11.77 6.46
C THR A 67 -12.78 12.10 6.22
N ASN A 68 -13.41 11.47 5.21
CA ASN A 68 -14.81 11.76 4.88
C ASN A 68 -15.82 11.24 5.91
N LEU A 69 -15.48 10.21 6.68
CA LEU A 69 -16.29 9.75 7.82
C LEU A 69 -16.27 10.79 8.93
N HIS A 70 -15.09 11.33 9.26
CA HIS A 70 -14.92 12.38 10.27
C HIS A 70 -15.57 13.71 9.84
N LEU A 71 -15.51 14.07 8.57
CA LEU A 71 -16.21 15.23 8.01
C LEU A 71 -17.74 15.06 7.90
N GLY A 72 -18.25 13.84 8.09
CA GLY A 72 -19.68 13.53 7.92
C GLY A 72 -20.15 13.53 6.45
N LEU A 73 -19.22 13.56 5.48
CA LEU A 73 -19.52 13.48 4.05
C LEU A 73 -19.91 12.07 3.61
N ILE A 74 -19.43 11.05 4.32
CA ILE A 74 -19.76 9.64 4.10
C ILE A 74 -20.49 9.09 5.34
N LYS A 75 -21.57 8.35 5.12
CA LYS A 75 -22.28 7.64 6.19
C LYS A 75 -21.57 6.31 6.47
N PRO A 76 -21.53 5.82 7.73
CA PRO A 76 -20.89 4.56 8.08
C PRO A 76 -21.75 3.33 7.67
N GLN A 77 -22.15 3.22 6.40
CA GLN A 77 -22.99 2.15 5.88
C GLN A 77 -22.75 1.93 4.38
N LEU A 78 -22.76 0.68 3.91
CA LEU A 78 -22.56 0.37 2.49
C LEU A 78 -23.73 0.83 1.61
N ARG A 79 -24.96 0.56 2.05
CA ARG A 79 -26.18 0.84 1.27
C ARG A 79 -26.71 2.23 1.59
N LYS A 80 -27.28 2.90 0.59
CA LYS A 80 -27.89 4.25 0.72
C LYS A 80 -26.88 5.25 1.33
N ASN A 81 -25.67 5.24 0.81
CA ASN A 81 -24.62 6.19 1.18
C ASN A 81 -24.71 7.46 0.33
N THR A 82 -23.81 8.40 0.54
CA THR A 82 -23.75 9.68 -0.15
C THR A 82 -23.10 9.57 -1.52
N VAL A 83 -23.26 10.62 -2.34
CA VAL A 83 -22.56 10.74 -3.63
C VAL A 83 -21.05 10.67 -3.44
N TYR A 84 -20.50 11.23 -2.35
CA TYR A 84 -19.07 11.16 -2.04
C TYR A 84 -18.53 9.74 -1.89
N TYR A 85 -19.27 8.84 -1.23
CA TYR A 85 -18.86 7.43 -1.12
C TYR A 85 -18.87 6.74 -2.49
N HIS A 86 -19.93 6.94 -3.26
CA HIS A 86 -20.05 6.34 -4.58
C HIS A 86 -19.01 6.88 -5.57
N ALA A 87 -18.71 8.18 -5.50
CA ALA A 87 -17.64 8.81 -6.26
C ALA A 87 -16.27 8.27 -5.85
N LEU A 88 -16.00 8.09 -4.55
CA LEU A 88 -14.75 7.52 -4.05
C LEU A 88 -14.53 6.09 -4.53
N ALA A 89 -15.49 5.19 -4.33
CA ALA A 89 -15.41 3.81 -4.81
C ALA A 89 -15.28 3.73 -6.35
N SER A 90 -16.03 4.57 -7.07
CA SER A 90 -15.92 4.66 -8.53
C SER A 90 -14.55 5.17 -9.00
N SER A 91 -13.96 6.10 -8.26
CA SER A 91 -12.64 6.64 -8.56
C SER A 91 -11.57 5.57 -8.42
N SER A 92 -11.64 4.74 -7.38
CA SER A 92 -10.65 3.69 -7.14
C SER A 92 -10.70 2.56 -8.17
N LEU A 93 -11.89 2.17 -8.64
CA LEU A 93 -12.06 1.30 -9.83
C LEU A 93 -11.38 1.88 -11.07
N THR A 94 -11.56 3.19 -11.30
CA THR A 94 -10.97 3.87 -12.46
C THR A 94 -9.45 3.98 -12.33
N LEU A 95 -8.95 4.33 -11.16
CA LEU A 95 -7.52 4.40 -10.85
C LEU A 95 -6.85 3.05 -11.07
N SER A 96 -7.46 1.97 -10.56
CA SER A 96 -6.96 0.61 -10.73
C SER A 96 -6.90 0.20 -12.20
N LEU A 97 -7.92 0.51 -13.01
CA LEU A 97 -7.87 0.24 -14.44
C LEU A 97 -6.73 1.03 -15.13
N ILE A 98 -6.66 2.35 -14.92
CA ILE A 98 -5.63 3.21 -15.52
C ILE A 98 -4.22 2.71 -15.15
N LEU A 99 -3.98 2.44 -13.87
CA LEU A 99 -2.68 1.98 -13.40
C LEU A 99 -2.34 0.59 -13.91
N SER A 100 -3.32 -0.32 -14.01
CA SER A 100 -3.11 -1.66 -14.60
C SER A 100 -2.66 -1.59 -16.07
N LEU A 101 -3.20 -0.64 -16.83
CA LEU A 101 -2.76 -0.37 -18.21
C LEU A 101 -1.34 0.20 -18.24
N ILE A 102 -1.05 1.18 -17.39
CA ILE A 102 0.28 1.80 -17.31
C ILE A 102 1.35 0.76 -16.96
N ILE A 103 1.15 -0.04 -15.90
CA ILE A 103 2.14 -1.06 -15.52
C ILE A 103 2.27 -2.14 -16.58
N GLY A 104 1.17 -2.58 -17.21
CA GLY A 104 1.21 -3.60 -18.26
C GLY A 104 1.99 -3.12 -19.48
N LEU A 105 1.82 -1.86 -19.88
CA LEU A 105 2.59 -1.23 -20.95
C LEU A 105 4.07 -1.08 -20.58
N ILE A 106 4.39 -0.61 -19.36
CA ILE A 106 5.77 -0.47 -18.90
C ILE A 106 6.48 -1.82 -18.91
N VAL A 107 5.86 -2.86 -18.34
CA VAL A 107 6.40 -4.22 -18.31
C VAL A 107 6.61 -4.74 -19.73
N PHE A 108 5.64 -4.55 -20.63
CA PHE A 108 5.78 -4.94 -22.03
C PHE A 108 6.95 -4.23 -22.72
N VAL A 109 7.03 -2.90 -22.63
CA VAL A 109 8.09 -2.10 -23.29
C VAL A 109 9.47 -2.52 -22.80
N ILE A 110 9.66 -2.67 -21.48
CA ILE A 110 10.95 -3.07 -20.91
C ILE A 110 11.31 -4.49 -21.35
N ASN A 111 10.38 -5.43 -21.32
CA ASN A 111 10.65 -6.80 -21.73
C ASN A 111 10.85 -6.93 -23.25
N LYS A 112 10.19 -6.08 -24.04
CA LYS A 112 10.43 -6.00 -25.49
C LYS A 112 11.83 -5.47 -25.78
N ALA A 113 12.29 -4.45 -25.05
CA ALA A 113 13.62 -3.88 -25.23
C ALA A 113 14.73 -4.83 -24.76
N VAL A 114 14.54 -5.54 -23.64
CA VAL A 114 15.60 -6.36 -23.02
C VAL A 114 15.61 -7.81 -23.54
N TYR A 115 14.43 -8.43 -23.70
CA TYR A 115 14.29 -9.85 -24.03
C TYR A 115 13.67 -10.10 -25.42
N ASN A 116 13.37 -9.04 -26.17
CA ASN A 116 12.76 -9.10 -27.52
C ASN A 116 11.50 -9.97 -27.61
N ILE A 117 10.62 -9.90 -26.61
CA ILE A 117 9.34 -10.64 -26.60
C ILE A 117 8.45 -10.28 -27.81
N GLU A 118 7.50 -11.14 -28.17
CA GLU A 118 6.59 -10.87 -29.29
C GLU A 118 5.58 -9.76 -28.95
N PHE A 119 5.15 -8.98 -29.96
CA PHE A 119 4.10 -7.97 -29.78
C PHE A 119 2.77 -8.56 -29.29
N ASN A 120 2.47 -9.82 -29.64
CA ASN A 120 1.29 -10.51 -29.16
C ASN A 120 1.31 -10.78 -27.65
N GLU A 121 2.49 -10.80 -27.00
CA GLU A 121 2.57 -10.92 -25.54
C GLU A 121 2.02 -9.68 -24.82
N ALA A 122 1.95 -8.50 -25.48
CA ALA A 122 1.40 -7.29 -24.89
C ALA A 122 -0.05 -7.47 -24.40
N PHE A 123 -0.91 -8.05 -25.24
CA PHE A 123 -2.32 -8.31 -24.89
C PHE A 123 -2.44 -9.28 -23.71
N PHE A 124 -1.56 -10.27 -23.65
CA PHE A 124 -1.57 -11.26 -22.59
C PHE A 124 -1.12 -10.66 -21.25
N ILE A 125 -0.05 -9.86 -21.25
CA ILE A 125 0.41 -9.10 -20.08
C ILE A 125 -0.71 -8.18 -19.58
N LEU A 126 -1.32 -7.39 -20.46
CA LEU A 126 -2.41 -6.49 -20.11
C LEU A 126 -3.61 -7.24 -19.52
N SER A 127 -3.98 -8.39 -20.09
CA SER A 127 -5.10 -9.20 -19.58
C SER A 127 -4.82 -9.72 -18.16
N ILE A 128 -3.58 -10.14 -17.86
CA ILE A 128 -3.17 -10.52 -16.50
C ILE A 128 -3.24 -9.33 -15.55
N CYS A 129 -2.70 -8.17 -15.94
CA CYS A 129 -2.71 -6.96 -15.11
C CYS A 129 -4.15 -6.54 -14.76
N ILE A 130 -5.00 -6.40 -15.79
CA ILE A 130 -6.38 -5.92 -15.67
C ILE A 130 -7.21 -6.91 -14.85
N ALA A 131 -7.11 -8.22 -15.12
CA ALA A 131 -7.86 -9.22 -14.37
C ALA A 131 -7.42 -9.26 -12.91
N THR A 132 -6.11 -9.25 -12.63
CA THR A 132 -5.59 -9.26 -11.26
C THR A 132 -6.05 -8.03 -10.48
N GLN A 133 -5.84 -6.83 -11.04
CA GLN A 133 -6.18 -5.57 -10.37
C GLN A 133 -7.69 -5.37 -10.23
N GLY A 134 -8.47 -5.79 -11.24
CA GLY A 134 -9.93 -5.73 -11.20
C GLY A 134 -10.53 -6.62 -10.11
N LEU A 135 -10.12 -7.89 -10.05
CA LEU A 135 -10.55 -8.81 -8.98
C LEU A 135 -10.15 -8.30 -7.59
N THR A 136 -8.94 -7.76 -7.49
CA THR A 136 -8.41 -7.19 -6.24
C THR A 136 -9.25 -6.02 -5.77
N VAL A 137 -9.45 -5.00 -6.61
CA VAL A 137 -10.20 -3.79 -6.20
C VAL A 137 -11.66 -4.11 -5.88
N ILE A 138 -12.32 -4.95 -6.69
CA ILE A 138 -13.73 -5.34 -6.48
C ILE A 138 -13.93 -6.04 -5.13
N THR A 139 -12.90 -6.71 -4.60
CA THR A 139 -12.99 -7.45 -3.34
C THR A 139 -12.44 -6.67 -2.15
N VAL A 140 -11.30 -5.98 -2.32
CA VAL A 140 -10.61 -5.24 -1.26
C VAL A 140 -11.39 -3.99 -0.85
N GLU A 141 -11.88 -3.18 -1.78
CA GLU A 141 -12.52 -1.91 -1.43
C GLU A 141 -13.79 -2.07 -0.57
N PRO A 142 -14.69 -3.04 -0.83
CA PRO A 142 -15.79 -3.32 0.08
C PRO A 142 -15.33 -3.74 1.47
N ILE A 143 -14.23 -4.51 1.58
CA ILE A 143 -13.65 -4.92 2.86
C ILE A 143 -13.11 -3.70 3.59
N THR A 144 -12.33 -2.85 2.92
CA THR A 144 -11.80 -1.58 3.46
C THR A 144 -12.94 -0.66 3.94
N ALA A 145 -14.02 -0.55 3.14
CA ALA A 145 -15.20 0.22 3.50
C ALA A 145 -15.90 -0.33 4.75
N LEU A 146 -16.10 -1.65 4.82
CA LEU A 146 -16.71 -2.31 5.97
C LEU A 146 -15.87 -2.13 7.24
N LEU A 147 -14.55 -2.27 7.14
CA LEU A 147 -13.63 -2.00 8.23
C LEU A 147 -13.76 -0.56 8.72
N GLY A 148 -13.75 0.44 7.82
CA GLY A 148 -13.92 1.84 8.19
C GLY A 148 -15.26 2.12 8.86
N PHE A 149 -16.35 1.61 8.31
CA PHE A 149 -17.68 1.80 8.88
C PHE A 149 -17.86 1.13 10.25
N PHE A 150 -17.27 -0.05 10.43
CA PHE A 150 -17.33 -0.77 11.69
C PHE A 150 -16.47 -0.12 12.77
N SER A 151 -15.23 0.28 12.43
CA SER A 151 -14.34 1.01 13.33
C SER A 151 -14.99 2.31 13.80
N PHE A 152 -15.51 3.10 12.86
CA PHE A 152 -16.18 4.37 13.16
C PHE A 152 -17.40 4.18 14.07
N LYS A 153 -18.26 3.18 13.80
CA LYS A 153 -19.41 2.85 14.66
C LYS A 153 -19.02 2.41 16.07
N LYS A 154 -17.85 1.77 16.22
CA LYS A 154 -17.32 1.33 17.52
C LYS A 154 -16.53 2.42 18.24
N GLY A 155 -16.41 3.62 17.67
CA GLY A 155 -15.63 4.73 18.24
C GLY A 155 -14.11 4.53 18.17
N VAL A 156 -13.67 3.55 17.38
CA VAL A 156 -12.27 3.31 17.03
C VAL A 156 -11.92 4.16 15.82
N ASP A 157 -10.77 4.81 15.83
CA ASP A 157 -10.43 5.75 14.76
C ASP A 157 -10.16 5.02 13.43
N PRO A 158 -10.95 5.27 12.36
CA PRO A 158 -10.70 4.66 11.06
C PRO A 158 -9.34 5.06 10.49
N ASP A 159 -8.80 6.24 10.82
CA ASP A 159 -7.51 6.73 10.31
C ASP A 159 -6.33 5.91 10.83
N ILE A 160 -6.53 5.18 11.93
CA ILE A 160 -5.51 4.33 12.56
C ILE A 160 -5.65 2.87 12.13
N ILE A 161 -6.88 2.35 12.04
CA ILE A 161 -7.11 0.91 11.85
C ILE A 161 -7.25 0.52 10.37
N VAL A 162 -7.91 1.35 9.56
CA VAL A 162 -8.44 0.89 8.27
C VAL A 162 -7.31 0.54 7.31
N TYR A 163 -6.32 1.41 7.20
CA TYR A 163 -5.26 1.20 6.23
C TYR A 163 -4.37 -0.02 6.57
N PRO A 164 -3.76 -0.14 7.77
CA PRO A 164 -2.87 -1.27 8.06
C PRO A 164 -3.56 -2.64 7.92
N VAL A 165 -4.78 -2.74 8.45
CA VAL A 165 -5.56 -3.99 8.39
C VAL A 165 -5.97 -4.32 6.95
N SER A 166 -6.47 -3.32 6.20
CA SER A 166 -6.89 -3.57 4.82
C SER A 166 -5.72 -3.81 3.88
N SER A 167 -4.56 -3.17 4.10
CA SER A 167 -3.35 -3.36 3.32
C SER A 167 -2.93 -4.83 3.35
N THR A 168 -2.77 -5.41 4.55
CA THR A 168 -2.37 -6.81 4.69
C THR A 168 -3.36 -7.79 4.06
N ILE A 169 -4.67 -7.57 4.21
CA ILE A 169 -5.70 -8.39 3.55
C ILE A 169 -5.55 -8.28 2.03
N ALA A 170 -5.29 -7.07 1.54
CA ALA A 170 -5.16 -6.80 0.13
C ALA A 170 -3.86 -7.37 -0.47
N ASP A 171 -2.76 -7.48 0.28
CA ASP A 171 -1.53 -8.20 -0.11
C ASP A 171 -1.82 -9.67 -0.40
N ILE A 172 -2.57 -10.33 0.51
CA ILE A 172 -2.91 -11.74 0.37
C ILE A 172 -3.83 -11.94 -0.82
N LEU A 173 -4.87 -11.11 -0.96
CA LEU A 173 -5.85 -11.21 -2.03
C LEU A 173 -5.22 -10.94 -3.40
N VAL A 174 -4.43 -9.88 -3.56
CA VAL A 174 -3.80 -9.56 -4.85
C VAL A 174 -2.79 -10.63 -5.25
N THR A 175 -2.03 -11.18 -4.30
CA THR A 175 -1.13 -12.31 -4.56
C THR A 175 -1.91 -13.54 -5.03
N GLY A 176 -3.02 -13.86 -4.37
CA GLY A 176 -3.91 -14.95 -4.78
C GLY A 176 -4.51 -14.74 -6.17
N PHE A 177 -5.02 -13.54 -6.46
CA PHE A 177 -5.58 -13.21 -7.78
C PHE A 177 -4.52 -13.16 -8.88
N TYR A 178 -3.29 -12.78 -8.54
CA TYR A 178 -2.17 -12.83 -9.46
C TYR A 178 -1.84 -14.28 -9.85
N ILE A 179 -1.67 -15.15 -8.85
CA ILE A 179 -1.45 -16.59 -9.06
C ILE A 179 -2.60 -17.22 -9.84
N PHE A 180 -3.85 -16.85 -9.52
CA PHE A 180 -5.04 -17.30 -10.24
C PHE A 180 -4.99 -16.87 -11.72
N SER A 181 -4.68 -15.60 -11.99
CA SER A 181 -4.59 -15.05 -13.36
C SER A 181 -3.47 -15.71 -14.16
N LEU A 182 -2.30 -15.94 -13.56
CA LEU A 182 -1.21 -16.69 -14.18
C LEU A 182 -1.59 -18.15 -14.43
N THR A 183 -2.34 -18.78 -13.52
CA THR A 183 -2.79 -20.16 -13.68
C THR A 183 -3.77 -20.30 -14.85
N LEU A 184 -4.75 -19.38 -14.95
CA LEU A 184 -5.63 -19.26 -16.11
C LEU A 184 -4.81 -19.06 -17.39
N GLY A 185 -3.85 -18.14 -17.38
CA GLY A 185 -3.07 -17.77 -18.55
C GLY A 185 -2.09 -18.85 -19.05
N PHE A 186 -1.48 -19.61 -18.15
CA PHE A 186 -0.39 -20.55 -18.48
C PHE A 186 -0.76 -22.03 -18.39
N LYS A 187 -1.61 -22.45 -17.44
CA LYS A 187 -1.84 -23.88 -17.17
C LYS A 187 -3.12 -24.44 -17.82
N LEU A 188 -4.13 -23.60 -18.04
CA LEU A 188 -5.47 -24.04 -18.47
C LEU A 188 -5.72 -23.90 -19.98
N GLY A 189 -4.64 -23.74 -20.77
CA GLY A 189 -4.70 -23.71 -22.23
C GLY A 189 -5.60 -22.62 -22.80
N PHE A 190 -6.31 -22.93 -23.88
CA PHE A 190 -7.20 -21.98 -24.57
C PHE A 190 -8.35 -21.49 -23.67
N PHE A 191 -9.02 -22.40 -22.97
CA PHE A 191 -10.16 -22.06 -22.10
C PHE A 191 -9.74 -21.14 -20.96
N GLY A 192 -8.57 -21.38 -20.35
CA GLY A 192 -8.03 -20.50 -19.32
C GLY A 192 -7.79 -19.06 -19.82
N LYS A 193 -7.17 -18.92 -21.00
CA LYS A 193 -6.96 -17.60 -21.63
C LYS A 193 -8.27 -16.91 -21.98
N LEU A 194 -9.28 -17.66 -22.44
CA LEU A 194 -10.61 -17.12 -22.71
C LEU A 194 -11.25 -16.55 -21.44
N ILE A 195 -11.25 -17.31 -20.35
CA ILE A 195 -11.78 -16.86 -19.05
C ILE A 195 -11.04 -15.61 -18.56
N LEU A 196 -9.71 -15.62 -18.64
CA LEU A 196 -8.87 -14.48 -18.26
C LEU A 196 -9.26 -13.21 -19.02
N ASN A 197 -9.38 -13.31 -20.35
CA ASN A 197 -9.76 -12.19 -21.20
C ASN A 197 -11.18 -11.71 -20.91
N LEU A 198 -12.12 -12.62 -20.62
CA LEU A 198 -13.49 -12.27 -20.23
C LEU A 198 -13.53 -11.51 -18.90
N ILE A 199 -12.73 -11.90 -17.91
CA ILE A 199 -12.61 -11.17 -16.63
C ILE A 199 -12.06 -9.76 -16.89
N ALA A 200 -10.97 -9.65 -17.66
CA ALA A 200 -10.36 -8.36 -17.99
C ALA A 200 -11.32 -7.44 -18.77
N LEU A 201 -12.05 -7.99 -19.75
CA LEU A 201 -13.06 -7.26 -20.52
C LEU A 201 -14.25 -6.84 -19.65
N ALA A 202 -14.77 -7.73 -18.81
CA ALA A 202 -15.89 -7.43 -17.92
C ALA A 202 -15.53 -6.30 -16.94
N TYR A 203 -14.32 -6.34 -16.36
CA TYR A 203 -13.83 -5.28 -15.50
C TYR A 203 -13.66 -3.96 -16.25
N THR A 204 -13.01 -3.99 -17.42
CA THR A 204 -12.82 -2.80 -18.26
C THR A 204 -14.16 -2.18 -18.63
N PHE A 205 -15.12 -2.99 -19.08
CA PHE A 205 -16.46 -2.55 -19.45
C PHE A 205 -17.21 -1.93 -18.27
N LEU A 206 -17.19 -2.59 -17.10
CA LEU A 206 -17.79 -2.08 -15.87
C LEU A 206 -17.21 -0.70 -15.51
N THR A 207 -15.89 -0.57 -15.53
CA THR A 207 -15.21 0.68 -15.18
C THR A 207 -15.49 1.79 -16.21
N LEU A 208 -15.61 1.46 -17.50
CA LEU A 208 -16.01 2.45 -18.52
C LEU A 208 -17.44 2.96 -18.29
N LEU A 209 -18.38 2.08 -17.94
CA LEU A 209 -19.75 2.51 -17.59
C LEU A 209 -19.76 3.42 -16.36
N ILE A 210 -18.96 3.11 -15.35
CA ILE A 210 -18.80 3.93 -14.15
C ILE A 210 -18.18 5.28 -14.47
N LEU A 211 -17.14 5.31 -15.30
CA LEU A 211 -16.50 6.54 -15.75
C LEU A 211 -17.51 7.43 -16.47
N LEU A 212 -18.30 6.88 -17.39
CA LEU A 212 -19.33 7.65 -18.10
C LEU A 212 -20.39 8.22 -17.15
N LYS A 213 -20.72 7.49 -16.08
CA LYS A 213 -21.69 7.91 -15.07
C LYS A 213 -21.17 8.99 -14.12
N PHE A 214 -19.90 8.93 -13.72
CA PHE A 214 -19.32 9.79 -12.67
C PHE A 214 -18.36 10.87 -13.18
N LYS A 215 -18.01 10.90 -14.48
CA LYS A 215 -17.05 11.90 -15.02
C LYS A 215 -17.42 13.36 -14.74
N GLU A 216 -18.72 13.66 -14.64
CA GLU A 216 -19.22 15.02 -14.38
C GLU A 216 -19.22 15.37 -12.87
N GLU A 217 -19.11 14.36 -12.00
CA GLU A 217 -19.04 14.57 -10.56
C GLU A 217 -17.66 15.14 -10.19
N ALA A 218 -17.65 16.37 -9.68
CA ALA A 218 -16.42 17.09 -9.34
C ALA A 218 -15.56 16.31 -8.33
N SER A 219 -16.19 15.65 -7.36
CA SER A 219 -15.49 14.81 -6.38
C SER A 219 -14.75 13.65 -7.06
N TYR A 220 -15.40 12.93 -7.97
CA TYR A 220 -14.78 11.83 -8.72
C TYR A 220 -13.60 12.31 -9.57
N SER A 221 -13.83 13.35 -10.38
CA SER A 221 -12.80 13.91 -11.25
C SER A 221 -11.59 14.43 -10.48
N LYS A 222 -11.80 15.01 -9.29
CA LYS A 222 -10.72 15.47 -8.41
C LYS A 222 -9.88 14.30 -7.90
N VAL A 223 -10.51 13.24 -7.35
CA VAL A 223 -9.79 12.07 -6.85
C VAL A 223 -8.97 11.42 -7.97
N VAL A 224 -9.57 11.15 -9.12
CA VAL A 224 -8.85 10.49 -10.24
C VAL A 224 -7.65 11.33 -10.70
N LYS A 225 -7.81 12.64 -10.91
CA LYS A 225 -6.72 13.50 -11.40
C LYS A 225 -5.57 13.61 -10.40
N GLU A 226 -5.90 13.86 -9.13
CA GLU A 226 -4.89 14.06 -8.09
C GLU A 226 -4.18 12.76 -7.72
N ALA A 227 -4.93 11.67 -7.54
CA ALA A 227 -4.36 10.38 -7.17
C ALA A 227 -3.49 9.79 -8.27
N ILE A 228 -3.82 9.96 -9.56
CA ILE A 228 -2.91 9.56 -10.65
C ILE A 228 -1.57 10.27 -10.50
N PHE A 229 -1.57 11.58 -10.23
CA PHE A 229 -0.33 12.33 -10.06
C PHE A 229 0.46 11.85 -8.82
N GLY A 230 -0.21 11.61 -7.69
CA GLY A 230 0.42 11.08 -6.48
C GLY A 230 1.02 9.70 -6.68
N ILE A 231 0.27 8.79 -7.31
CA ILE A 231 0.69 7.41 -7.55
C ILE A 231 1.81 7.33 -8.60
N LEU A 232 1.77 8.13 -9.66
CA LEU A 232 2.88 8.19 -10.63
C LEU A 232 4.15 8.77 -10.01
N THR A 233 4.03 9.76 -9.13
CA THR A 233 5.17 10.30 -8.37
C THR A 233 5.76 9.23 -7.46
N ALA A 234 4.92 8.50 -6.72
CA ALA A 234 5.34 7.36 -5.91
C ALA A 234 6.03 6.29 -6.77
N ALA A 235 5.45 5.90 -7.91
CA ALA A 235 6.03 4.93 -8.83
C ALA A 235 7.40 5.36 -9.36
N ALA A 236 7.59 6.65 -9.68
CA ALA A 236 8.88 7.18 -10.10
C ALA A 236 9.93 7.09 -8.98
N ILE A 237 9.56 7.40 -7.73
CA ILE A 237 10.43 7.24 -6.56
C ILE A 237 10.82 5.77 -6.39
N SER A 238 9.84 4.85 -6.43
CA SER A 238 10.09 3.41 -6.32
C SER A 238 10.97 2.88 -7.45
N ALA A 239 10.82 3.39 -8.68
CA ALA A 239 11.65 2.98 -9.81
C ALA A 239 13.13 3.39 -9.61
N ILE A 240 13.39 4.63 -9.16
CA ILE A 240 14.74 5.12 -8.86
C ILE A 240 15.37 4.30 -7.73
N SER A 241 14.61 4.04 -6.68
CA SER A 241 15.07 3.25 -5.53
C SER A 241 15.31 1.79 -5.89
N GLY A 242 14.43 1.18 -6.69
CA GLY A 242 14.47 -0.23 -7.05
C GLY A 242 15.75 -0.64 -7.80
N PHE A 243 16.28 0.24 -8.65
CA PHE A 243 17.55 0.02 -9.34
C PHE A 243 18.71 -0.14 -8.34
N SER A 244 18.79 0.75 -7.34
CA SER A 244 19.80 0.73 -6.29
C SER A 244 19.62 -0.43 -5.31
N LEU A 245 18.38 -0.78 -4.99
CA LEU A 245 18.03 -1.83 -4.03
C LEU A 245 18.32 -3.25 -4.53
N SER A 246 18.24 -3.50 -5.84
CA SER A 246 18.34 -4.87 -6.39
C SER A 246 19.62 -5.63 -5.98
N LYS A 247 20.75 -4.92 -5.89
CA LYS A 247 22.03 -5.49 -5.43
C LYS A 247 22.06 -5.73 -3.92
N VAL A 248 21.45 -4.82 -3.18
CA VAL A 248 21.44 -4.75 -1.72
C VAL A 248 20.47 -5.80 -1.13
N LYS A 249 19.34 -6.02 -1.80
CA LYS A 249 18.31 -6.97 -1.38
C LYS A 249 18.84 -8.41 -1.32
N ASN A 250 19.69 -8.78 -2.27
CA ASN A 250 20.33 -10.10 -2.27
C ASN A 250 21.16 -10.33 -0.98
N GLU A 251 21.78 -9.29 -0.43
CA GLU A 251 22.53 -9.41 0.83
C GLU A 251 21.62 -9.67 2.05
N ILE A 252 20.42 -9.10 2.05
CA ILE A 252 19.40 -9.35 3.07
C ILE A 252 18.85 -10.78 2.93
N GLU A 253 18.57 -11.20 1.69
CA GLU A 253 17.99 -12.52 1.38
C GLU A 253 18.95 -13.67 1.71
N MET A 254 20.26 -13.45 1.61
CA MET A 254 21.27 -14.44 2.03
C MET A 254 21.30 -14.69 3.55
N ARG A 255 20.68 -13.83 4.36
CA ARG A 255 20.67 -13.96 5.82
C ARG A 255 19.32 -14.47 6.34
N LYS A 256 19.31 -15.73 6.77
CA LYS A 256 18.13 -16.48 7.24
C LYS A 256 17.28 -15.74 8.30
N GLY A 257 17.92 -14.94 9.18
CA GLY A 257 17.22 -14.14 10.19
C GLY A 257 16.40 -12.99 9.58
N PHE A 258 17.00 -12.20 8.69
CA PHE A 258 16.38 -10.99 8.14
C PHE A 258 15.33 -11.29 7.07
N ILE A 259 15.55 -12.28 6.20
CA ILE A 259 14.58 -12.64 5.15
C ILE A 259 13.21 -13.03 5.73
N THR A 260 13.18 -13.60 6.94
CA THR A 260 11.93 -14.01 7.60
C THR A 260 11.10 -12.81 8.04
N VAL A 261 11.74 -11.73 8.50
CA VAL A 261 11.06 -10.57 9.08
C VAL A 261 10.96 -9.38 8.13
N TYR A 262 11.72 -9.39 7.05
CA TYR A 262 11.86 -8.26 6.12
C TYR A 262 10.53 -7.73 5.56
N PRO A 263 9.58 -8.57 5.09
CA PRO A 263 8.28 -8.07 4.64
C PRO A 263 7.55 -7.30 5.75
N ALA A 264 7.50 -7.86 6.96
CA ALA A 264 6.84 -7.23 8.09
C ALA A 264 7.52 -5.94 8.56
N LEU A 265 8.84 -5.81 8.40
CA LEU A 265 9.56 -4.56 8.70
C LEU A 265 9.13 -3.43 7.76
N ILE A 266 9.08 -3.71 6.46
CA ILE A 266 8.69 -2.72 5.45
C ILE A 266 7.23 -2.31 5.67
N ASP A 267 6.34 -3.30 5.81
CA ASP A 267 4.91 -3.08 6.00
C ASP A 267 4.65 -2.24 7.26
N THR A 268 5.24 -2.60 8.40
CA THR A 268 5.01 -1.88 9.67
C THR A 268 5.52 -0.43 9.66
N ILE A 269 6.62 -0.11 8.98
CA ILE A 269 7.03 1.30 8.85
C ILE A 269 6.12 2.07 7.89
N GLY A 270 5.74 1.45 6.78
CA GLY A 270 4.81 2.04 5.81
C GLY A 270 3.46 2.35 6.45
N ASP A 271 2.91 1.38 7.19
CA ASP A 271 1.62 1.48 7.87
C ASP A 271 1.65 2.48 9.02
N SER A 272 2.75 2.57 9.78
CA SER A 272 2.93 3.64 10.76
C SER A 272 2.97 5.03 10.11
N GLY A 273 3.62 5.14 8.93
CA GLY A 273 3.57 6.32 8.07
C GLY A 273 2.13 6.68 7.73
N ALA A 274 1.38 5.72 7.20
CA ALA A 274 0.01 5.92 6.75
C ALA A 274 -0.96 6.26 7.89
N ILE A 275 -0.77 5.70 9.09
CA ILE A 275 -1.52 6.07 10.30
C ILE A 275 -1.28 7.55 10.61
N PHE A 276 -0.02 7.97 10.68
CA PHE A 276 0.31 9.35 11.00
C PHE A 276 -0.16 10.32 9.89
N GLY A 277 0.03 9.94 8.64
CA GLY A 277 -0.45 10.66 7.47
C GLY A 277 -1.97 10.85 7.48
N SER A 278 -2.73 9.78 7.69
CA SER A 278 -4.20 9.81 7.74
C SER A 278 -4.72 10.68 8.90
N LEU A 279 -4.10 10.58 10.09
CA LEU A 279 -4.44 11.47 11.20
C LEU A 279 -4.17 12.95 10.88
N LEU A 280 -3.03 13.25 10.23
CA LEU A 280 -2.67 14.62 9.87
C LEU A 280 -3.60 15.21 8.81
N THR A 281 -3.91 14.44 7.78
CA THR A 281 -4.78 14.84 6.67
C THR A 281 -6.21 15.08 7.13
N THR A 282 -6.76 14.20 7.97
CA THR A 282 -8.05 14.42 8.64
C THR A 282 -8.04 15.71 9.47
N LYS A 283 -7.02 15.94 10.30
CA LYS A 283 -6.91 17.17 11.11
C LYS A 283 -6.79 18.44 10.27
N LEU A 284 -6.08 18.37 9.14
CA LEU A 284 -6.01 19.48 8.17
C LEU A 284 -7.40 19.74 7.54
N ALA A 285 -8.11 18.68 7.16
CA ALA A 285 -9.42 18.77 6.54
C ALA A 285 -10.50 19.29 7.50
N LEU A 286 -10.43 18.92 8.79
CA LEU A 286 -11.30 19.45 9.85
C LEU A 286 -10.95 20.89 10.26
N GLY A 287 -9.80 21.42 9.81
CA GLY A 287 -9.33 22.75 10.18
C GLY A 287 -8.76 22.84 11.60
N GLU A 288 -8.49 21.70 12.25
CA GLU A 288 -7.88 21.65 13.59
C GLU A 288 -6.41 22.11 13.57
N ILE A 289 -5.72 21.88 12.45
CA ILE A 289 -4.36 22.33 12.22
C ILE A 289 -4.27 23.14 10.91
N LYS A 290 -3.38 24.13 10.90
CA LYS A 290 -3.09 24.92 9.70
C LYS A 290 -1.99 24.22 8.88
N PRO A 291 -1.96 24.39 7.55
CA PRO A 291 -0.88 23.86 6.71
C PRO A 291 0.41 24.69 6.90
N LYS A 292 1.03 24.56 8.07
CA LYS A 292 2.28 25.22 8.46
C LYS A 292 3.22 24.22 9.10
N LEU A 293 4.53 24.36 8.88
CA LEU A 293 5.53 23.47 9.47
C LEU A 293 5.52 23.49 11.01
N THR A 294 5.09 24.59 11.63
CA THR A 294 4.97 24.70 13.08
C THR A 294 3.88 23.81 13.69
N SER A 295 2.93 23.34 12.88
CA SER A 295 1.81 22.51 13.34
C SER A 295 2.20 21.08 13.70
N ILE A 296 3.44 20.65 13.44
CA ILE A 296 3.95 19.35 13.90
C ILE A 296 3.88 19.22 15.43
N LYS A 297 4.04 20.34 16.16
CA LYS A 297 3.99 20.37 17.63
C LYS A 297 2.65 19.90 18.18
N ASN A 298 1.57 20.08 17.42
CA ASN A 298 0.21 19.71 17.82
C ASN A 298 -0.05 18.20 17.75
N ASN A 299 0.83 17.44 17.09
CA ASN A 299 0.66 16.01 16.84
C ASN A 299 1.73 15.15 17.53
N LEU A 300 2.53 15.77 18.41
CA LEU A 300 3.64 15.07 19.09
C LEU A 300 3.16 13.94 20.00
N ASN A 301 1.94 14.01 20.53
CA ASN A 301 1.42 12.99 21.43
C ASN A 301 1.00 11.73 20.68
N GLU A 302 0.34 11.89 19.53
CA GLU A 302 -0.03 10.83 18.59
C GLU A 302 1.24 10.20 18.02
N LEU A 303 2.19 11.03 17.57
CA LEU A 303 3.48 10.58 17.05
C LEU A 303 4.23 9.69 18.06
N LYS A 304 4.29 10.08 19.34
CA LYS A 304 4.92 9.27 20.40
C LYS A 304 4.22 7.94 20.61
N GLN A 305 2.88 7.91 20.52
CA GLN A 305 2.10 6.69 20.68
C GLN A 305 2.28 5.74 19.49
N ILE A 306 2.29 6.26 18.26
CA ILE A 306 2.58 5.48 17.04
C ILE A 306 4.02 4.94 17.11
N ALA A 307 4.99 5.77 17.49
CA ALA A 307 6.38 5.38 17.67
C ALA A 307 6.53 4.23 18.68
N ALA A 308 5.83 4.32 19.82
CA ALA A 308 5.87 3.27 20.84
C ALA A 308 5.24 1.96 20.33
N ALA A 309 4.12 2.01 19.60
CA ALA A 309 3.51 0.82 19.02
C ALA A 309 4.42 0.17 17.97
N THR A 310 4.98 0.98 17.07
CA THR A 310 5.92 0.53 16.02
C THR A 310 7.19 -0.08 16.63
N LEU A 311 7.73 0.53 17.69
CA LEU A 311 8.91 0.02 18.39
C LEU A 311 8.66 -1.37 19.00
N ILE A 312 7.48 -1.60 19.59
CA ILE A 312 7.11 -2.91 20.13
C ILE A 312 7.09 -3.97 19.02
N MET A 313 6.51 -3.65 17.86
CA MET A 313 6.51 -4.55 16.70
C MET A 313 7.94 -4.85 16.24
N TYR A 314 8.78 -3.82 16.09
CA TYR A 314 10.18 -3.97 15.71
C TYR A 314 11.02 -4.77 16.71
N MET A 315 10.79 -4.61 18.01
CA MET A 315 11.42 -5.45 19.03
C MET A 315 10.99 -6.92 18.86
N GLY A 316 9.71 -7.18 18.61
CA GLY A 316 9.19 -8.51 18.29
C GLY A 316 9.86 -9.12 17.06
N TYR A 317 9.97 -8.36 15.97
CA TYR A 317 10.69 -8.77 14.76
C TYR A 317 12.17 -8.99 15.02
N GLY A 318 12.81 -8.16 15.84
CA GLY A 318 14.21 -8.33 16.26
C GLY A 318 14.43 -9.65 17.00
N VAL A 319 13.50 -10.04 17.88
CA VAL A 319 13.52 -11.35 18.55
C VAL A 319 13.39 -12.47 17.53
N LEU A 320 12.40 -12.41 16.64
CA LEU A 320 12.20 -13.42 15.59
C LEU A 320 13.42 -13.57 14.66
N ALA A 321 14.04 -12.46 14.26
CA ALA A 321 15.25 -12.44 13.44
C ALA A 321 16.47 -13.04 14.16
N SER A 322 16.50 -12.94 15.49
CA SER A 322 17.58 -13.46 16.34
C SER A 322 17.44 -14.96 16.62
N LEU A 323 16.20 -15.48 16.72
CA LEU A 323 15.95 -16.91 16.98
C LEU A 323 16.59 -17.84 15.93
N LYS A 324 16.72 -17.37 14.69
CA LYS A 324 17.30 -18.14 13.57
C LYS A 324 18.78 -17.81 13.31
N SER A 325 19.40 -16.96 14.11
CA SER A 325 20.75 -16.42 13.83
C SER A 325 21.44 -15.97 15.12
N THR A 326 21.82 -14.69 15.24
CA THR A 326 22.56 -14.14 16.38
C THR A 326 21.76 -13.00 17.01
N PHE A 327 22.02 -12.72 18.28
CA PHE A 327 21.36 -11.63 19.00
C PHE A 327 21.69 -10.23 18.44
N ILE A 328 22.75 -10.11 17.63
CA ILE A 328 23.09 -8.88 16.89
C ILE A 328 21.93 -8.46 15.97
N ASN A 329 21.16 -9.41 15.42
CA ASN A 329 20.02 -9.11 14.56
C ASN A 329 18.93 -8.30 15.27
N PHE A 330 18.73 -8.52 16.58
CA PHE A 330 17.80 -7.72 17.39
C PHE A 330 18.19 -6.23 17.36
N PHE A 331 19.48 -5.94 17.54
CA PHE A 331 19.98 -4.57 17.53
C PHE A 331 19.92 -3.96 16.13
N VAL A 332 20.28 -4.72 15.09
CA VAL A 332 20.18 -4.27 13.70
C VAL A 332 18.75 -3.85 13.37
N VAL A 333 17.76 -4.72 13.64
CA VAL A 333 16.33 -4.44 13.39
C VAL A 333 15.87 -3.21 14.17
N THR A 334 16.17 -3.15 15.47
CA THR A 334 15.74 -2.03 16.33
C THR A 334 16.38 -0.71 15.88
N LEU A 335 17.65 -0.72 15.48
CA LEU A 335 18.35 0.45 14.99
C LEU A 335 17.82 0.91 13.62
N THR A 336 17.42 -0.02 12.74
CA THR A 336 16.70 0.33 11.50
C THR A 336 15.45 1.16 11.81
N PHE A 337 14.64 0.77 12.81
CA PHE A 337 13.49 1.58 13.22
C PHE A 337 13.90 2.98 13.69
N LEU A 338 14.90 3.09 14.57
CA LEU A 338 15.32 4.37 15.13
C LEU A 338 15.78 5.38 14.06
N ILE A 339 16.34 4.89 12.95
CA ILE A 339 16.77 5.71 11.82
C ILE A 339 15.62 6.00 10.87
N VAL A 340 14.86 4.98 10.46
CA VAL A 340 13.88 5.11 9.38
C VAL A 340 12.59 5.76 9.84
N PHE A 341 12.10 5.44 11.04
CA PHE A 341 10.81 5.95 11.53
C PHE A 341 10.75 7.49 11.52
N PRO A 342 11.73 8.24 12.10
CA PRO A 342 11.69 9.70 12.06
C PRO A 342 11.67 10.27 10.63
N LEU A 343 12.40 9.65 9.69
CA LEU A 343 12.46 10.10 8.30
C LEU A 343 11.10 9.97 7.61
N ILE A 344 10.41 8.82 7.81
CA ILE A 344 9.07 8.59 7.26
C ILE A 344 8.03 9.52 7.90
N MET A 345 8.11 9.78 9.20
CA MET A 345 7.20 10.73 9.86
C MET A 345 7.38 12.17 9.35
N ILE A 346 8.63 12.59 9.10
CA ILE A 346 8.92 13.91 8.51
C ILE A 346 8.38 13.99 7.08
N LEU A 347 8.60 12.94 6.28
CA LEU A 347 8.07 12.85 4.92
C LEU A 347 6.54 12.92 4.91
N SER A 348 5.90 12.15 5.79
CA SER A 348 4.44 12.13 5.98
C SER A 348 3.89 13.52 6.26
N PHE A 349 4.47 14.19 7.25
CA PHE A 349 4.09 15.53 7.62
C PHE A 349 4.30 16.53 6.48
N PHE A 350 5.45 16.48 5.81
CA PHE A 350 5.78 17.39 4.72
C PHE A 350 4.87 17.20 3.52
N THR A 351 4.61 15.95 3.11
CA THR A 351 3.71 15.64 1.98
C THR A 351 2.30 16.12 2.27
N ALA A 352 1.75 15.85 3.47
CA ALA A 352 0.42 16.30 3.87
C ALA A 352 0.30 17.84 3.89
N VAL A 353 1.28 18.54 4.48
CA VAL A 353 1.26 20.00 4.56
C VAL A 353 1.47 20.65 3.19
N ALA A 354 2.42 20.17 2.39
CA ALA A 354 2.76 20.76 1.10
C ALA A 354 1.63 20.59 0.07
N THR A 355 0.97 19.43 0.05
CA THR A 355 -0.16 19.16 -0.85
C THR A 355 -1.40 19.97 -0.45
N CYS A 356 -1.72 20.01 0.85
CA CYS A 356 -2.78 20.86 1.39
C CYS A 356 -2.54 22.35 1.09
N TYR A 357 -1.31 22.84 1.27
CA TYR A 357 -0.94 24.23 0.96
C TYR A 357 -1.13 24.57 -0.52
N LYS A 358 -0.89 23.61 -1.42
CA LYS A 358 -1.11 23.76 -2.87
C LYS A 358 -2.57 23.60 -3.30
N GLY A 359 -3.50 23.35 -2.37
CA GLY A 359 -4.93 23.17 -2.64
C GLY A 359 -5.31 21.76 -3.12
N PHE A 360 -4.34 20.84 -3.17
CA PHE A 360 -4.61 19.43 -3.42
C PHE A 360 -5.12 18.74 -2.16
N ASP A 361 -5.85 17.64 -2.34
CA ASP A 361 -6.27 16.81 -1.24
C ASP A 361 -5.12 15.89 -0.79
N PRO A 362 -4.58 16.06 0.42
CA PRO A 362 -3.39 15.34 0.85
C PRO A 362 -3.59 13.83 0.94
N ASP A 363 -4.82 13.34 1.11
CA ASP A 363 -5.16 11.90 1.13
C ASP A 363 -4.77 11.19 -0.18
N ASN A 364 -4.70 11.92 -1.29
CA ASN A 364 -4.34 11.39 -2.60
C ASN A 364 -2.82 11.19 -2.78
N PHE A 365 -1.99 11.71 -1.86
CA PHE A 365 -0.54 11.81 -2.03
C PHE A 365 0.25 11.19 -0.89
N THR A 366 -0.19 11.42 0.34
CA THR A 366 0.58 11.11 1.55
C THR A 366 0.90 9.61 1.63
N VAL A 367 -0.11 8.74 1.64
CA VAL A 367 0.12 7.27 1.71
C VAL A 367 0.87 6.72 0.49
N PRO A 368 0.50 7.04 -0.77
CA PRO A 368 1.26 6.57 -1.92
C PRO A 368 2.76 6.93 -1.88
N ILE A 369 3.10 8.18 -1.54
CA ILE A 369 4.50 8.64 -1.51
C ILE A 369 5.25 8.01 -0.34
N GLU A 370 4.62 7.93 0.84
CA GLU A 370 5.21 7.31 2.02
C GLU A 370 5.62 5.88 1.76
N MET A 371 4.71 5.06 1.22
CA MET A 371 5.00 3.67 0.92
C MET A 371 6.16 3.49 -0.06
N ALA A 372 6.18 4.28 -1.13
CA ALA A 372 7.27 4.22 -2.10
C ALA A 372 8.64 4.50 -1.46
N VAL A 373 8.69 5.41 -0.48
CA VAL A 373 9.91 5.79 0.22
C VAL A 373 10.24 4.83 1.37
N SER A 374 9.25 4.33 2.13
CA SER A 374 9.46 3.42 3.25
C SER A 374 10.17 2.15 2.82
N ASP A 375 9.70 1.51 1.77
CA ASP A 375 10.26 0.24 1.28
C ASP A 375 11.73 0.43 0.93
N SER A 376 12.02 1.54 0.26
CA SER A 376 13.36 1.93 -0.17
C SER A 376 14.29 2.19 1.02
N LEU A 377 13.84 3.01 1.97
CA LEU A 377 14.64 3.41 3.12
C LEU A 377 14.88 2.27 4.10
N VAL A 378 13.85 1.47 4.41
CA VAL A 378 14.01 0.28 5.27
C VAL A 378 15.04 -0.66 4.65
N THR A 379 14.94 -0.95 3.35
CA THR A 379 15.87 -1.87 2.68
C THR A 379 17.31 -1.37 2.71
N LEU A 380 17.53 -0.09 2.37
CA LEU A 380 18.87 0.50 2.34
C LEU A 380 19.51 0.56 3.73
N VAL A 381 18.76 1.05 4.72
CA VAL A 381 19.28 1.18 6.09
C VAL A 381 19.51 -0.19 6.70
N LEU A 382 18.59 -1.13 6.52
CA LEU A 382 18.74 -2.49 7.03
C LEU A 382 20.00 -3.15 6.46
N ALA A 383 20.21 -3.07 5.15
CA ALA A 383 21.38 -3.66 4.53
C ALA A 383 22.69 -2.97 4.92
N LEU A 384 22.71 -1.63 5.02
CA LEU A 384 23.86 -0.90 5.52
C LEU A 384 24.26 -1.40 6.93
N LEU A 385 23.29 -1.55 7.83
CA LEU A 385 23.53 -2.04 9.18
C LEU A 385 23.97 -3.51 9.21
N ILE A 386 23.43 -4.33 8.30
CA ILE A 386 23.88 -5.71 8.10
C ILE A 386 25.35 -5.74 7.64
N ALA A 387 25.74 -4.89 6.70
CA ALA A 387 27.11 -4.81 6.20
C ALA A 387 28.08 -4.36 7.30
N LEU A 388 27.68 -3.39 8.13
CA LEU A 388 28.48 -2.90 9.27
C LEU A 388 28.63 -3.93 10.40
N THR A 389 27.75 -4.92 10.48
CA THR A 389 27.78 -6.01 11.49
C THR A 389 28.28 -7.33 10.92
N ALA A 390 28.73 -7.34 9.66
CA ALA A 390 29.32 -8.49 8.97
C ALA A 390 30.84 -8.63 9.21
N VAL A 391 31.44 -7.67 9.91
CA VAL A 391 32.79 -7.72 10.48
C VAL A 391 32.70 -8.35 11.86
#